data_AF-F8PH47-F1
#
_entry.id   AF-F8PH47-F1
#
_cell.length_a   1.000
_cell.length_b   1.000
_cell.length_c   1.000
_cell.angle_alpha   90.00
_cell.angle_beta   90.00
_cell.angle_gamma   90.00
#
_symmetry.space_group_name_H-M   'P 1'
#
loop_
_entity.id
_entity.type
_entity.pdbx_description
1 polymer ?
#
loop_
_entity_poly.entity_id
_entity_poly.type
_entity_poly.pdbx_seq_one_letter_code
_entity_poly.pdbx_strand_id
1 'polypeptide(L)'
;MEKLKAVQALELKLTIDKQWTPEGAESQSTTRIIAMRDYQRALDHLEGLIVVRIFELSKMNRSQTGYALRKHIGKALQARSATIRTALERYNAAAKALSPPRQTLEWKEVVNYTFLSEFNLLPPTYTSLFKLLVVTMDLYFKILRAKEEIKRLNIEIQRVSTYL
;
A
#
# COMPACT_ATOMS: atom_id res chain seq x y z
N MET A 1 24.42 -4.68 33.39
CA MET A 1 24.03 -5.51 34.55
C MET A 1 22.62 -5.21 35.06
N GLU A 2 22.19 -3.96 35.12
CA GLU A 2 20.86 -3.57 35.64
C GLU A 2 19.66 -4.19 34.90
N LYS A 3 19.68 -4.18 33.55
CA LYS A 3 18.60 -4.75 32.73
C LYS A 3 18.40 -6.24 32.97
N LEU A 4 19.49 -6.98 33.20
CA LEU A 4 19.44 -8.43 33.37
C LEU A 4 18.81 -8.82 34.72
N LYS A 5 19.09 -8.04 35.78
CA LYS A 5 18.44 -8.19 37.09
C LYS A 5 16.94 -7.87 37.03
N ALA A 6 16.55 -6.84 36.27
CA ALA A 6 15.15 -6.47 36.09
C ALA A 6 14.34 -7.56 35.34
N VAL A 7 14.94 -8.18 34.32
CA VAL A 7 14.34 -9.30 33.59
C VAL A 7 14.16 -10.52 34.51
N GLN A 8 15.19 -10.90 35.27
CA GLN A 8 15.12 -12.01 36.22
C GLN A 8 14.05 -11.81 37.31
N ALA A 9 13.91 -10.57 37.83
CA ALA A 9 12.88 -10.25 38.81
C ALA A 9 11.45 -10.33 38.24
N LEU A 10 11.27 -10.01 36.95
CA LEU A 10 9.99 -10.16 36.25
C LEU A 10 9.67 -11.63 35.95
N GLU A 11 10.66 -12.42 35.54
CA GLU A 11 10.49 -13.85 35.27
C GLU A 11 10.08 -14.62 36.53
N LEU A 12 10.68 -14.30 37.68
CA LEU A 12 10.29 -14.82 38.99
C LEU A 12 8.84 -14.45 39.34
N LYS A 13 8.40 -13.22 39.08
CA LYS A 13 7.01 -12.79 39.31
C LYS A 13 6.01 -13.47 38.37
N LEU A 14 6.44 -13.80 37.15
CA LEU A 14 5.62 -14.42 36.12
C LEU A 14 5.66 -15.95 36.16
N THR A 15 6.40 -16.54 37.10
CA THR A 15 6.53 -18.00 37.27
C THR A 15 7.04 -18.69 36.00
N ILE A 16 7.95 -18.05 35.28
CA ILE A 16 8.52 -18.60 34.04
C ILE A 16 9.62 -19.59 34.42
N ASP A 17 9.33 -20.88 34.25
CA ASP A 17 10.20 -21.99 34.68
C ASP A 17 11.39 -22.25 33.72
N LYS A 18 11.22 -21.99 32.42
CA LYS A 18 12.28 -22.09 31.41
C LYS A 18 12.35 -20.85 30.54
N GLN A 19 13.52 -20.21 30.54
CA GLN A 19 13.85 -19.19 29.54
C GLN A 19 13.99 -19.82 28.17
N TRP A 20 13.56 -19.09 27.15
CA TRP A 20 13.71 -19.50 25.77
C TRP A 20 15.18 -19.49 25.38
N THR A 21 15.72 -20.64 25.02
CA THR A 21 17.05 -20.74 24.44
C THR A 21 16.99 -20.49 22.93
N PRO A 22 18.03 -19.92 22.32
CA PRO A 22 18.09 -19.71 20.87
C PRO A 22 17.88 -21.00 20.06
N GLU A 23 18.34 -22.14 20.60
CA GLU A 23 18.15 -23.45 19.94
C GLU A 23 16.79 -24.09 20.22
N GLY A 24 15.98 -23.56 21.15
CA GLY A 24 14.69 -24.13 21.50
C GLY A 24 13.71 -24.16 20.32
N ALA A 25 12.97 -25.26 20.18
CA ALA A 25 11.98 -25.43 19.10
C ALA A 25 10.96 -24.28 19.06
N GLU A 26 10.54 -23.78 20.22
CA GLU A 26 9.62 -22.65 20.35
C GLU A 26 10.24 -21.35 19.80
N SER A 27 11.52 -21.09 20.09
CA SER A 27 12.28 -19.93 19.60
C SER A 27 12.41 -19.95 18.07
N GLN A 28 12.76 -21.11 17.51
CA GLN A 28 12.84 -21.29 16.07
C GLN A 28 11.47 -21.11 15.39
N SER A 29 10.40 -21.65 15.99
CA SER A 29 9.03 -21.50 15.47
C SER A 29 8.59 -20.03 15.44
N THR A 30 8.89 -19.29 16.52
CA THR A 30 8.55 -17.86 16.62
C THR A 30 9.36 -17.02 15.66
N THR A 31 10.64 -17.35 15.46
CA THR A 31 11.49 -16.69 14.48
C THR A 31 10.93 -16.85 13.06
N ARG A 32 10.44 -18.05 12.71
CA ARG A 32 9.74 -18.29 11.43
C ARG A 32 8.46 -17.48 11.30
N ILE A 33 7.66 -17.38 12.35
CA ILE A 33 6.42 -16.57 12.36
C ILE A 33 6.74 -15.08 12.16
N ILE A 34 7.77 -14.57 12.84
CA ILE A 34 8.21 -13.18 12.71
C ILE A 34 8.69 -12.90 11.28
N ALA A 35 9.54 -13.77 10.73
CA ALA A 35 10.02 -13.64 9.36
C ALA A 35 8.87 -13.64 8.34
N MET A 36 7.89 -14.54 8.50
CA MET A 36 6.70 -14.58 7.66
C MET A 36 5.87 -13.29 7.77
N ARG A 37 5.72 -12.74 8.98
CA ARG A 37 5.00 -11.48 9.22
C ARG A 37 5.71 -10.30 8.57
N ASP A 38 7.04 -10.25 8.65
CA ASP A 38 7.83 -9.17 8.05
C ASP A 38 7.80 -9.23 6.52
N TYR A 39 7.82 -10.44 5.95
CA TYR A 39 7.56 -10.63 4.53
C TYR A 39 6.16 -10.13 4.14
N GLN A 40 5.11 -10.51 4.88
CA GLN A 40 3.74 -10.10 4.56
C GLN A 40 3.59 -8.58 4.61
N ARG A 41 4.15 -7.92 5.63
CA ARG A 41 4.14 -6.46 5.73
C ARG A 41 4.90 -5.78 4.60
N ALA A 42 6.04 -6.34 4.20
CA ALA A 42 6.81 -5.81 3.07
C ALA A 42 6.02 -5.93 1.76
N LEU A 43 5.30 -7.04 1.59
CA LEU A 43 4.41 -7.25 0.46
C LEU A 43 3.24 -6.25 0.45
N ASP A 44 2.48 -6.17 1.54
CA ASP A 44 1.33 -5.26 1.68
C ASP A 44 1.75 -3.80 1.41
N HIS A 45 2.95 -3.42 1.89
CA HIS A 45 3.47 -2.07 1.68
C HIS A 45 3.82 -1.80 0.21
N LEU A 46 4.48 -2.75 -0.46
CA LEU A 46 4.83 -2.64 -1.88
C LEU A 46 3.56 -2.50 -2.74
N GLU A 47 2.54 -3.32 -2.46
CA GLU A 47 1.26 -3.28 -3.17
C GLU A 47 0.50 -1.98 -2.96
N GLY A 48 0.41 -1.50 -1.71
CA GLY A 48 -0.21 -0.23 -1.40
C GLY A 48 0.40 0.92 -2.20
N LEU A 49 1.73 0.95 -2.33
CA LEU A 49 2.43 1.97 -3.13
C LEU A 49 2.15 1.84 -4.63
N ILE A 50 2.04 0.63 -5.15
CA ILE A 50 1.73 0.36 -6.56
C ILE A 50 0.30 0.81 -6.89
N VAL A 51 -0.67 0.43 -6.06
CA VAL A 51 -2.07 0.86 -6.20
C VAL A 51 -2.16 2.39 -6.20
N VAL A 52 -1.51 3.01 -5.23
CA VAL A 52 -1.48 4.47 -5.09
C VAL A 52 -0.80 5.15 -6.30
N ARG A 53 0.21 4.53 -6.92
CA ARG A 53 0.80 4.99 -8.19
C ARG A 53 -0.15 4.85 -9.38
N ILE A 54 -0.92 3.76 -9.47
CA ILE A 54 -1.95 3.58 -10.52
C ILE A 54 -2.99 4.71 -10.44
N PHE A 55 -3.41 5.10 -9.23
CA PHE A 55 -4.30 6.25 -9.06
C PHE A 55 -3.70 7.58 -9.53
N GLU A 56 -2.42 7.81 -9.26
CA GLU A 56 -1.73 9.01 -9.75
C GLU A 56 -1.67 9.06 -11.27
N LEU A 57 -1.32 7.94 -11.91
CA LEU A 57 -1.29 7.84 -13.37
C LEU A 57 -2.68 8.05 -13.97
N SER A 58 -3.72 7.45 -13.38
CA SER A 58 -5.11 7.67 -13.79
C SER A 58 -5.51 9.15 -13.69
N LYS A 59 -5.15 9.82 -12.58
CA LYS A 59 -5.39 11.26 -12.40
C LYS A 59 -4.63 12.12 -13.41
N MET A 60 -3.40 11.75 -13.76
CA MET A 60 -2.60 12.46 -14.77
C MET A 60 -3.26 12.40 -16.16
N ASN A 61 -3.84 11.25 -16.50
CA ASN A 61 -4.46 10.98 -17.79
C ASN A 61 -5.90 11.53 -17.94
N ARG A 62 -6.51 12.10 -16.88
CA ARG A 62 -7.83 12.75 -16.99
C ARG A 62 -7.75 14.06 -17.78
N SER A 63 -8.73 14.29 -18.65
CA SER A 63 -8.95 15.58 -19.31
C SER A 63 -9.33 16.66 -18.28
N GLN A 64 -9.07 17.94 -18.59
CA GLN A 64 -9.29 19.12 -17.72
C GLN A 64 -8.37 19.25 -16.48
N THR A 65 -7.34 18.43 -16.34
CA THR A 65 -6.31 18.62 -15.30
C THR A 65 -5.40 19.80 -15.68
N GLY A 66 -5.47 20.92 -14.95
CA GLY A 66 -4.65 22.11 -15.21
C GLY A 66 -3.14 21.84 -15.14
N TYR A 67 -2.33 22.62 -15.87
CA TYR A 67 -0.87 22.42 -16.00
C TYR A 67 -0.15 22.34 -14.65
N ALA A 68 -0.49 23.22 -13.70
CA ALA A 68 0.08 23.20 -12.36
C ALA A 68 -0.17 21.86 -11.64
N LEU A 69 -1.40 21.35 -11.68
CA LEU A 69 -1.76 20.08 -11.07
C LEU A 69 -1.03 18.90 -11.74
N ARG A 70 -0.89 18.90 -13.06
CA ARG A 70 -0.07 17.89 -13.77
C ARG A 70 1.39 17.90 -13.33
N LYS A 71 1.98 19.09 -13.13
CA LYS A 71 3.36 19.23 -12.61
C LYS A 71 3.51 18.65 -11.20
N HIS A 72 2.51 18.88 -10.33
CA HIS A 72 2.50 18.28 -8.99
C HIS A 72 2.36 16.76 -9.03
N ILE A 73 1.47 16.22 -9.88
CA ILE A 73 1.33 14.77 -10.07
C ILE A 73 2.64 14.16 -10.61
N GLY A 74 3.30 14.81 -11.56
CA GLY A 74 4.59 14.35 -12.09
C GLY A 74 5.68 14.26 -11.02
N LYS A 75 5.81 15.28 -10.16
CA LYS A 75 6.74 15.25 -9.01
C LYS A 75 6.39 14.13 -8.03
N ALA A 76 5.11 13.95 -7.74
CA ALA A 76 4.63 12.90 -6.85
C ALA A 76 4.93 11.50 -7.40
N LEU A 77 4.73 11.28 -8.71
CA LEU A 77 5.08 10.03 -9.41
C LEU A 77 6.58 9.73 -9.35
N GLN A 78 7.44 10.75 -9.49
CA GLN A 78 8.88 10.57 -9.39
C GLN A 78 9.31 10.17 -7.97
N ALA A 79 8.82 10.87 -6.96
CA ALA A 79 9.08 10.55 -5.56
C ALA A 79 8.54 9.14 -5.19
N ARG A 80 7.36 8.80 -5.70
CA ARG A 80 6.75 7.48 -5.48
C ARG A 80 7.53 6.37 -6.16
N SER A 81 8.09 6.62 -7.35
CA SER A 81 8.94 5.64 -8.04
C SER A 81 10.19 5.30 -7.23
N ALA A 82 10.83 6.28 -6.59
CA ALA A 82 11.94 6.03 -5.67
C ALA A 82 11.50 5.21 -4.45
N THR A 83 10.34 5.56 -3.87
CA THR A 83 9.79 4.85 -2.70
C THR A 83 9.45 3.38 -3.02
N ILE A 84 8.89 3.10 -4.21
CA ILE A 84 8.59 1.73 -4.66
C ILE A 84 9.89 0.93 -4.83
N ARG A 85 10.99 1.54 -5.30
CA ARG A 85 12.28 0.82 -5.39
C ARG A 85 12.77 0.36 -4.02
N THR A 86 12.74 1.25 -3.02
CA THR A 86 13.12 0.89 -1.66
C THR A 86 12.18 -0.16 -1.05
N ALA A 87 10.87 -0.07 -1.32
CA ALA A 87 9.91 -1.08 -0.88
C ALA A 87 10.15 -2.44 -1.55
N LEU A 88 10.52 -2.45 -2.83
CA LEU A 88 10.88 -3.65 -3.59
C LEU A 88 12.14 -4.32 -3.04
N GLU A 89 13.17 -3.53 -2.72
CA GLU A 89 14.38 -4.05 -2.06
C GLU A 89 14.06 -4.70 -0.72
N ARG A 90 13.21 -4.06 0.09
CA ARG A 90 12.75 -4.60 1.38
C ARG A 90 11.93 -5.88 1.20
N TYR A 91 11.03 -5.93 0.22
CA TYR A 91 10.30 -7.14 -0.14
C TYR A 91 11.24 -8.27 -0.53
N ASN A 92 12.19 -8.01 -1.44
CA ASN A 92 13.14 -9.00 -1.92
C ASN A 92 14.07 -9.50 -0.80
N ALA A 93 14.48 -8.64 0.12
CA ALA A 93 15.25 -9.02 1.30
C ALA A 93 14.44 -9.94 2.22
N ALA A 94 13.18 -9.58 2.51
CA ALA A 94 12.30 -10.41 3.34
C ALA A 94 11.97 -11.75 2.67
N ALA A 95 11.74 -11.77 1.35
CA ALA A 95 11.46 -12.98 0.58
C ALA A 95 12.62 -13.99 0.64
N LYS A 96 13.87 -13.50 0.59
CA LYS A 96 15.08 -14.33 0.72
C LYS A 96 15.33 -14.82 2.14
N ALA A 97 14.87 -14.09 3.14
CA ALA A 97 15.02 -14.45 4.55
C ALA A 97 14.09 -15.60 5.01
N LEU A 98 13.07 -15.94 4.22
CA LEU A 98 12.18 -17.06 4.50
C LEU A 98 12.84 -18.42 4.18
N SER A 99 12.40 -19.46 4.87
CA SER A 99 12.73 -20.86 4.59
C SER A 99 11.42 -21.64 4.37
N PRO A 100 11.09 -22.04 3.13
CA PRO A 100 11.85 -21.84 1.88
C PRO A 100 11.80 -20.38 1.38
N PRO A 101 12.82 -19.95 0.61
CA PRO A 101 12.85 -18.61 0.03
C PRO A 101 11.70 -18.43 -0.98
N ARG A 102 11.10 -17.24 -0.99
CA ARG A 102 10.02 -16.87 -1.92
C ARG A 102 10.56 -16.17 -3.17
N GLN A 103 9.72 -16.12 -4.22
CA GLN A 103 10.04 -15.43 -5.46
C GLN A 103 10.32 -13.93 -5.22
N THR A 104 11.47 -13.48 -5.69
CA THR A 104 11.83 -12.06 -5.76
C THR A 104 11.29 -11.43 -7.03
N LEU A 105 11.03 -10.13 -6.98
CA LEU A 105 10.50 -9.36 -8.11
C LEU A 105 11.56 -8.41 -8.66
N GLU A 106 11.59 -8.26 -9.99
CA GLU A 106 12.40 -7.25 -10.66
C GLU A 106 11.61 -5.93 -10.81
N TRP A 107 12.31 -4.79 -10.88
CA TRP A 107 11.68 -3.50 -11.12
C TRP A 107 10.84 -3.48 -12.41
N LYS A 108 11.31 -4.16 -13.46
CA LYS A 108 10.60 -4.27 -14.75
C LYS A 108 9.23 -4.92 -14.58
N GLU A 109 9.15 -5.98 -13.78
CA GLU A 109 7.89 -6.66 -13.48
C GLU A 109 6.94 -5.73 -12.75
N VAL A 110 7.41 -5.04 -11.71
CA VAL A 110 6.62 -4.05 -10.95
C VAL A 110 6.06 -2.95 -11.87
N VAL A 111 6.86 -2.43 -12.80
CA VAL A 111 6.40 -1.41 -13.75
C VAL A 111 5.35 -1.99 -14.71
N ASN A 112 5.57 -3.19 -15.24
CA ASN A 112 4.61 -3.86 -16.11
C ASN A 112 3.26 -4.06 -15.40
N TYR A 113 3.26 -4.50 -14.14
CA TYR A 113 2.05 -4.65 -13.36
C TYR A 113 1.34 -3.32 -13.07
N THR A 114 2.09 -2.23 -12.82
CA THR A 114 1.48 -0.90 -12.66
C THR A 114 0.82 -0.41 -13.95
N PHE A 115 1.35 -0.81 -15.12
CA PHE A 115 0.79 -0.45 -16.41
C PHE A 115 -0.50 -1.22 -16.70
N LEU A 116 -0.51 -2.52 -16.42
CA LEU A 116 -1.65 -3.40 -16.68
C LEU A 116 -2.78 -3.25 -15.64
N SER A 117 -2.57 -2.50 -14.55
CA SER A 117 -3.47 -2.44 -13.39
C SER A 117 -3.77 -3.80 -12.76
N GLU A 118 -2.93 -4.80 -13.05
CA GLU A 118 -3.02 -6.18 -12.60
C GLU A 118 -1.85 -6.46 -11.65
N PHE A 119 -1.96 -6.02 -10.40
CA PHE A 119 -1.03 -6.46 -9.34
C PHE A 119 -1.83 -7.20 -8.28
N ASN A 120 -1.81 -8.54 -8.35
CA ASN A 120 -2.48 -9.42 -7.39
C ASN A 120 -1.43 -10.37 -6.77
N LEU A 121 -0.56 -9.87 -5.89
CA LEU A 121 0.30 -10.77 -5.09
C LEU A 121 -0.40 -11.21 -3.79
N LEU A 122 -1.43 -10.51 -3.32
CA LEU A 122 -2.22 -10.92 -2.16
C LEU A 122 -3.21 -12.05 -2.43
N PRO A 123 -3.56 -12.81 -1.37
CA PRO A 123 -4.79 -13.59 -1.35
C PRO A 123 -6.01 -12.72 -1.70
N PRO A 124 -7.01 -13.30 -2.39
CA PRO A 124 -8.15 -12.57 -2.99
C PRO A 124 -8.94 -11.70 -2.00
N THR A 125 -8.84 -11.98 -0.69
CA THR A 125 -9.54 -11.28 0.39
C THR A 125 -9.12 -9.82 0.53
N TYR A 126 -7.82 -9.49 0.43
CA TYR A 126 -7.34 -8.10 0.60
C TYR A 126 -7.54 -7.26 -0.67
N THR A 127 -7.31 -7.86 -1.84
CA THR A 127 -7.61 -7.25 -3.13
C THR A 127 -9.07 -6.82 -3.23
N SER A 128 -9.99 -7.58 -2.62
CA SER A 128 -11.42 -7.25 -2.57
C SER A 128 -11.72 -5.97 -1.76
N LEU A 129 -11.12 -5.81 -0.58
CA LEU A 129 -11.32 -4.64 0.27
C LEU A 129 -10.77 -3.36 -0.36
N PHE A 130 -9.59 -3.43 -0.97
CA PHE A 130 -9.02 -2.29 -1.68
C PHE A 130 -9.83 -1.92 -2.92
N LYS A 131 -10.25 -2.90 -3.73
CA LYS A 131 -11.16 -2.64 -4.87
C LYS A 131 -12.47 -2.00 -4.40
N LEU A 132 -13.04 -2.48 -3.30
CA LEU A 132 -14.26 -1.90 -2.73
C LEU A 132 -14.04 -0.44 -2.29
N LEU A 133 -12.94 -0.14 -1.60
CA LEU A 133 -12.60 1.22 -1.17
C LEU A 133 -12.42 2.18 -2.36
N VAL A 134 -11.78 1.70 -3.42
CA VAL A 134 -11.57 2.46 -4.65
C VAL A 134 -12.90 2.76 -5.35
N VAL A 135 -13.73 1.74 -5.53
CA VAL A 135 -15.03 1.88 -6.20
C VAL A 135 -15.94 2.83 -5.42
N THR A 136 -15.93 2.71 -4.08
CA THR A 136 -16.70 3.60 -3.20
C THR A 136 -16.18 5.04 -3.26
N MET A 137 -14.87 5.27 -3.29
CA MET A 137 -14.29 6.60 -3.50
C MET A 137 -14.69 7.20 -4.85
N ASP A 138 -14.63 6.43 -5.94
CA ASP A 138 -15.01 6.92 -7.27
C ASP A 138 -16.50 7.30 -7.34
N LEU A 139 -17.38 6.46 -6.77
CA LEU A 139 -18.80 6.76 -6.61
C LEU A 139 -19.04 8.04 -5.81
N TYR A 140 -18.34 8.20 -4.68
CA TYR A 140 -18.44 9.38 -3.84
C TYR A 140 -18.07 10.66 -4.61
N PHE A 141 -16.94 10.66 -5.34
CA PHE A 141 -16.53 11.81 -6.14
C PHE A 141 -17.47 12.08 -7.33
N LYS A 142 -18.03 11.04 -7.97
CA LYS A 142 -19.05 11.21 -9.01
C LYS A 142 -20.29 11.91 -8.48
N ILE A 143 -20.76 11.53 -7.29
CA ILE A 143 -21.92 12.16 -6.64
C ILE A 143 -21.64 13.64 -6.33
N LEU A 144 -20.45 13.97 -5.79
CA LEU A 144 -20.07 15.36 -5.53
C LEU A 144 -20.04 16.19 -6.82
N ARG A 145 -19.44 15.65 -7.89
CA ARG A 145 -19.38 16.32 -9.19
C ARG A 145 -20.75 16.49 -9.82
N ALA A 146 -21.65 15.52 -9.69
CA ALA A 146 -23.03 15.65 -10.17
C ALA A 146 -23.75 16.81 -9.47
N LYS A 147 -23.54 17.00 -8.16
CA LYS A 147 -24.10 18.15 -7.43
C LYS A 147 -23.55 19.50 -7.90
N GLU A 148 -22.25 19.56 -8.19
CA GLU A 148 -21.61 20.75 -8.79
C GLU A 148 -22.19 21.05 -10.18
N GLU A 149 -22.33 20.02 -11.02
CA GLU A 149 -22.80 20.15 -12.39
C GLU A 149 -24.27 20.58 -12.46
N ILE A 150 -25.13 20.10 -11.55
CA ILE A 150 -26.52 20.57 -11.42
C ILE A 150 -26.57 22.08 -11.20
N LYS A 151 -25.74 22.61 -10.28
CA LYS A 151 -25.68 24.06 -10.02
C LYS A 151 -25.22 24.83 -11.24
N ARG A 152 -24.20 24.33 -11.95
CA ARG A 152 -23.69 24.95 -13.17
C ARG A 152 -24.77 24.97 -14.27
N LEU A 153 -25.41 23.84 -14.52
CA LEU A 153 -26.47 23.69 -15.53
C LEU A 153 -27.64 24.63 -15.25
N ASN A 154 -28.06 24.80 -14.00
CA ASN A 154 -29.13 25.76 -13.65
C ASN A 154 -28.79 27.19 -14.06
N ILE A 155 -27.53 27.63 -13.88
CA ILE A 155 -27.08 28.95 -14.32
C ILE A 155 -27.03 29.01 -15.86
N GLU A 156 -26.57 27.95 -16.50
CA GLU A 156 -26.42 27.88 -17.96
C GLU A 156 -27.79 27.90 -18.67
N ILE A 157 -28.79 27.19 -18.13
CA ILE A 157 -30.19 27.22 -18.61
C ILE A 157 -30.76 28.64 -18.53
N GLN A 158 -30.56 29.33 -17.39
CA GLN A 158 -31.02 30.72 -17.23
C GLN A 158 -30.35 31.64 -18.25
N ARG A 159 -29.04 31.50 -18.46
CA ARG A 159 -28.30 32.29 -19.47
C ARG A 159 -28.85 32.06 -20.87
N VAL A 160 -29.05 30.80 -21.27
CA VAL A 160 -29.59 30.45 -22.60
C VAL A 160 -31.01 30.99 -22.76
N SER A 161 -31.86 30.87 -21.75
CA SER A 161 -33.22 31.42 -21.77
C SER A 161 -33.28 32.94 -21.82
N THR A 162 -32.24 33.64 -21.35
CA THR A 162 -32.15 35.11 -21.43
C THR A 162 -31.58 35.57 -22.77
N TYR A 163 -30.81 34.71 -23.45
CA TYR A 163 -30.17 35.00 -24.73
C TYR A 163 -31.05 34.69 -25.95
N LEU A 164 -32.05 33.79 -25.77
CA LEU A 164 -33.13 33.51 -26.71
C LEU A 164 -34.31 34.48 -26.48
#